data_AF-A0A920AU89-F1
#
_entry.id   AF-A0A920AU89-F1
#
_cell.length_a   1.000
_cell.length_b   1.000
_cell.length_c   1.000
_cell.angle_alpha   90.00
_cell.angle_beta   90.00
_cell.angle_gamma   90.00
#
_symmetry.space_group_name_H-M   'P 1'
#
loop_
_entity.id
_entity.type
_entity.pdbx_description
1 polymer ?
#
loop_
_entity_poly.entity_id
_entity_poly.type
_entity_poly.pdbx_seq_one_letter_code
_entity_poly.pdbx_strand_id
1 'polypeptide(L)'
;MGKKQNTFNDAKRIQKSSSTIDETLKDFAEMVSFENYIVGNSTFPLIAALLGSTDESRVIIADPWFRNSFKNLGFNNNWIKIENSL
;
A
#
# COMPACT_ATOMS: atom_id res chain seq x y z
N MET A 1 3.14 18.62 -16.29
CA MET A 1 4.36 18.64 -15.45
C MET A 1 3.88 18.66 -13.99
N GLY A 2 4.21 17.63 -13.19
CA GLY A 2 3.65 17.49 -11.83
C GLY A 2 4.12 18.61 -10.89
N LYS A 3 3.23 19.13 -10.03
CA LYS A 3 3.58 20.12 -9.00
C LYS A 3 4.68 19.57 -8.09
N LYS A 4 5.67 20.40 -7.74
CA LYS A 4 6.65 20.09 -6.69
C LYS A 4 5.90 19.99 -5.36
N GLN A 5 5.89 18.82 -4.74
CA GLN A 5 5.21 18.52 -3.47
C GLN A 5 6.27 18.32 -2.39
N ASN A 6 6.08 18.96 -1.23
CA ASN A 6 7.01 18.85 -0.09
C ASN A 6 6.72 17.65 0.82
N THR A 7 5.66 16.87 0.52
CA THR A 7 5.14 15.80 1.36
C THR A 7 6.17 14.71 1.69
N PHE A 8 7.16 14.51 0.83
CA PHE A 8 8.19 13.47 0.99
C PHE A 8 9.60 14.06 1.18
N ASN A 9 9.71 15.33 1.59
CA ASN A 9 11.03 15.96 1.78
C ASN A 9 11.86 15.27 2.87
N ASP A 10 11.20 14.69 3.87
CA ASP A 10 11.85 13.96 4.96
C ASP A 10 12.07 12.47 4.65
N ALA A 11 11.72 12.02 3.43
CA ALA A 11 11.92 10.63 3.03
C ALA A 11 13.41 10.34 2.84
N LYS A 12 13.94 9.39 3.62
CA LYS A 12 15.33 8.92 3.50
C LYS A 12 15.61 8.25 2.16
N ARG A 13 14.58 7.62 1.57
CA ARG A 13 14.68 6.88 0.32
C ARG A 13 13.36 6.92 -0.43
N ILE A 14 13.41 7.32 -1.70
CA ILE A 14 12.30 7.23 -2.66
C ILE A 14 12.76 6.32 -3.79
N GLN A 15 12.11 5.17 -3.93
CA GLN A 15 12.37 4.23 -5.01
C GLN A 15 11.19 4.22 -5.98
N LYS A 16 11.50 4.13 -7.26
CA LYS A 16 10.53 3.90 -8.32
C LYS A 16 10.81 2.50 -8.86
N SER A 17 9.77 1.68 -8.97
CA SER A 17 9.93 0.35 -9.56
C SER A 17 10.31 0.45 -11.04
N SER A 18 11.06 -0.54 -11.51
CA SER A 18 11.30 -0.72 -12.94
C SER A 18 10.34 -1.73 -13.56
N SER A 19 10.48 -1.93 -14.86
CA SER A 19 9.60 -2.79 -15.65
C SER A 19 10.13 -4.21 -15.86
N THR A 20 11.25 -4.60 -15.23
CA THR A 20 11.79 -5.96 -15.37
C THR A 20 11.19 -6.90 -14.33
N ILE A 21 11.12 -8.18 -14.67
CA ILE A 21 10.57 -9.21 -13.77
C ILE A 21 11.42 -9.33 -12.51
N ASP A 22 12.75 -9.41 -12.66
CA ASP A 22 13.68 -9.60 -11.55
C ASP A 22 13.64 -8.42 -10.56
N GLU A 23 13.55 -7.19 -11.09
CA GLU A 23 13.44 -6.01 -10.23
C GLU A 23 12.06 -5.94 -9.56
N THR A 24 10.98 -6.33 -10.24
CA THR A 24 9.65 -6.43 -9.62
C THR A 24 9.63 -7.41 -8.46
N LEU A 25 10.27 -8.59 -8.62
CA LEU A 25 10.37 -9.59 -7.57
C LEU A 25 11.19 -9.07 -6.38
N LYS A 26 12.31 -8.40 -6.66
CA LYS A 26 13.16 -7.81 -5.63
C LYS A 26 12.44 -6.69 -4.88
N ASP A 27 11.76 -5.80 -5.59
CA ASP A 27 10.98 -4.70 -5.02
C ASP A 27 9.83 -5.26 -4.16
N PHE A 28 9.15 -6.30 -4.63
CA PHE A 28 8.09 -6.95 -3.85
C PHE A 28 8.63 -7.63 -2.59
N ALA A 29 9.74 -8.35 -2.69
CA ALA A 29 10.39 -8.97 -1.54
C ALA A 29 10.84 -7.93 -0.50
N GLU A 30 11.38 -6.79 -0.95
CA GLU A 30 11.70 -5.67 -0.08
C GLU A 30 10.43 -5.07 0.55
N MET A 31 9.33 -4.93 -0.20
CA MET A 31 8.07 -4.42 0.33
C MET A 31 7.48 -5.26 1.46
N VAL A 32 7.58 -6.58 1.38
CA VAL A 32 7.11 -7.50 2.44
C VAL A 32 7.88 -7.29 3.75
N SER A 33 9.10 -6.72 3.70
CA SER A 33 9.90 -6.44 4.90
C SER A 33 9.52 -5.14 5.63
N PHE A 34 8.61 -4.32 5.10
CA PHE A 34 8.19 -3.08 5.75
C PHE A 34 7.13 -3.31 6.82
N GLU A 35 7.14 -2.47 7.86
CA GLU A 35 6.15 -2.52 8.95
C GLU A 35 4.85 -1.76 8.63
N ASN A 36 4.89 -0.77 7.74
CA ASN A 36 3.73 0.10 7.49
C ASN A 36 3.48 0.25 6.00
N TYR A 37 2.21 0.34 5.62
CA TYR A 37 1.78 0.24 4.22
C TYR A 37 0.76 1.32 3.86
N ILE A 38 0.94 1.92 2.68
CA ILE A 38 -0.08 2.74 2.02
C ILE A 38 -0.50 2.00 0.76
N VAL A 39 -1.63 1.29 0.85
CA VAL A 39 -2.12 0.39 -0.19
C VAL A 39 -3.00 1.12 -1.20
N GLY A 40 -3.83 2.05 -0.72
CA GLY A 40 -4.86 2.68 -1.56
C GLY A 40 -5.82 1.62 -2.11
N ASN A 41 -5.94 1.54 -3.44
CA ASN A 41 -6.72 0.52 -4.17
C ASN A 41 -5.85 -0.23 -5.21
N SER A 42 -4.66 -0.67 -4.80
CA SER A 42 -3.75 -1.45 -5.64
C SER A 42 -3.44 -2.80 -5.02
N THR A 43 -3.62 -3.87 -5.80
CA THR A 43 -3.38 -5.25 -5.32
C THR A 43 -1.91 -5.49 -4.99
N PHE A 44 -0.97 -4.84 -5.68
CA PHE A 44 0.46 -5.09 -5.48
C PHE A 44 0.94 -4.77 -4.04
N PRO A 45 0.74 -3.55 -3.50
CA PRO A 45 1.03 -3.29 -2.09
C PRO A 45 0.06 -3.99 -1.13
N LEU A 46 -1.16 -4.35 -1.57
CA LEU A 46 -2.09 -5.10 -0.73
C LEU A 46 -1.53 -6.48 -0.36
N ILE A 47 -1.02 -7.24 -1.34
CA ILE A 47 -0.46 -8.57 -1.06
C ILE A 47 0.76 -8.44 -0.15
N ALA A 48 1.62 -7.44 -0.36
CA ALA A 48 2.75 -7.21 0.54
C ALA A 48 2.30 -6.92 1.98
N ALA A 49 1.29 -6.06 2.15
CA ALA A 49 0.71 -5.77 3.47
C ALA A 49 0.12 -7.02 4.12
N LEU A 50 -0.66 -7.82 3.38
CA LEU A 50 -1.26 -9.06 3.89
C LEU A 50 -0.22 -10.09 4.36
N LEU A 51 0.97 -10.11 3.75
CA LEU A 51 2.04 -11.05 4.07
C LEU A 51 2.99 -10.52 5.16
N GLY A 52 3.24 -9.21 5.19
CA GLY A 52 4.27 -8.59 6.03
C GLY A 52 3.76 -7.83 7.26
N SER A 53 2.49 -7.43 7.29
CA SER A 53 1.96 -6.65 8.41
C SER A 53 1.79 -7.48 9.69
N THR A 54 1.98 -6.83 10.82
CA THR A 54 1.74 -7.30 12.18
C THR A 54 0.50 -6.62 12.78
N ASP A 55 0.18 -6.92 14.04
CA ASP A 55 -0.90 -6.23 14.76
C ASP A 55 -0.53 -4.78 15.15
N GLU A 56 0.76 -4.43 15.14
CA GLU A 56 1.27 -3.08 15.39
C GLU A 56 1.38 -2.22 14.12
N SER A 57 1.32 -2.85 12.95
CA SER A 57 1.45 -2.19 11.65
C SER A 57 0.33 -1.18 11.37
N ARG A 58 0.70 -0.06 10.74
CA ARG A 58 -0.27 0.89 10.17
C ARG A 58 -0.44 0.60 8.69
N VAL A 59 -1.58 0.04 8.34
CA VAL A 59 -1.96 -0.22 6.94
C VAL A 59 -3.11 0.70 6.55
N ILE A 60 -2.88 1.54 5.53
CA ILE A 60 -3.86 2.49 4.99
C ILE A 60 -4.47 1.91 3.71
N ILE A 61 -5.79 1.75 3.68
CA ILE A 61 -6.51 1.06 2.60
C ILE A 61 -7.79 1.79 2.19
N ALA A 62 -8.21 1.62 0.93
CA ALA A 62 -9.50 2.10 0.43
C ALA A 62 -10.68 1.26 0.98
N ASP A 63 -11.76 1.94 1.36
CA ASP A 63 -13.01 1.33 1.83
C ASP A 63 -14.25 2.01 1.19
N PRO A 64 -15.13 1.28 0.48
CA PRO A 64 -14.99 -0.13 0.14
C PRO A 64 -13.83 -0.37 -0.84
N TRP A 65 -13.21 -1.54 -0.76
CA TRP A 65 -12.17 -1.95 -1.71
C TRP A 65 -12.69 -1.92 -3.16
N PHE A 66 -13.89 -2.48 -3.37
CA PHE A 66 -14.60 -2.37 -4.64
C PHE A 66 -15.63 -1.24 -4.56
N ARG A 67 -15.47 -0.22 -5.40
CA ARG A 67 -16.46 0.86 -5.51
C ARG A 67 -17.84 0.29 -5.83
N ASN A 68 -18.88 0.86 -5.22
CA ASN A 68 -20.28 0.48 -5.40
C ASN A 68 -20.60 -0.99 -5.09
N SER A 69 -19.70 -1.72 -4.43
CA SER A 69 -19.90 -3.12 -4.03
C SER A 69 -19.30 -3.35 -2.66
N PHE A 70 -20.17 -3.52 -1.66
CA PHE A 70 -19.71 -3.91 -0.35
C PHE A 70 -19.37 -5.41 -0.33
N LYS A 71 -18.08 -5.72 -0.25
CA LYS A 71 -17.58 -7.07 0.00
C LYS A 71 -16.70 -7.04 1.24
N ASN A 72 -17.05 -7.85 2.24
CA ASN A 72 -16.18 -8.04 3.38
C ASN A 72 -15.00 -8.92 2.97
N LEU A 73 -13.80 -8.33 2.86
CA LEU A 73 -12.56 -9.02 2.52
C LEU A 73 -11.79 -9.53 3.74
N GLY A 74 -12.34 -9.36 4.96
CA GLY A 74 -11.69 -9.82 6.18
C GLY A 74 -10.42 -9.05 6.54
N PHE A 75 -10.28 -7.80 6.10
CA PHE A 75 -9.15 -6.96 6.50
C PHE A 75 -9.13 -6.73 8.01
N ASN A 76 -7.93 -6.65 8.60
CA ASN A 76 -7.76 -6.48 10.03
C ASN A 76 -8.41 -5.17 10.50
N ASN A 77 -9.02 -5.21 11.69
CA ASN A 77 -9.77 -4.10 12.26
C ASN A 77 -8.86 -2.92 12.67
N ASN A 78 -7.57 -3.17 12.88
CA ASN A 78 -6.57 -2.13 13.16
C ASN A 78 -6.15 -1.35 11.90
N TRP A 79 -6.56 -1.76 10.70
CA TRP A 79 -6.22 -1.05 9.46
C TRP A 79 -7.00 0.27 9.33
N ILE A 80 -6.31 1.29 8.82
CA ILE A 80 -6.83 2.64 8.63
C ILE A 80 -7.57 2.69 7.29
N LYS A 81 -8.89 2.81 7.36
CA LYS A 81 -9.77 2.83 6.20
C LYS A 81 -10.01 4.25 5.70
N ILE A 82 -9.81 4.47 4.40
CA ILE A 82 -10.03 5.74 3.72
C ILE A 82 -11.19 5.57 2.74
N GLU A 83 -12.13 6.51 2.77
CA GLU A 83 -13.33 6.46 1.93
C GLU A 83 -12.98 6.44 0.43
N ASN A 84 -13.59 5.51 -0.30
CA ASN A 84 -13.41 5.32 -1.74
C ASN A 84 -14.70 5.69 -2.50
N SER A 85 -15.11 6.96 -2.40
CA SER A 85 -16.39 7.47 -2.92
C SER A 85 -16.34 8.26 -4.23
N LEU A 86 -15.15 8.50 -4.81
CA LEU A 86 -14.96 9.22 -6.08
C LEU A 86 -15.22 8.36 -7.32
#